data_AF-H5WU20-F1
#
_entry.id   AF-H5WU20-F1
#
_cell.length_a   1.000
_cell.length_b   1.000
_cell.length_c   1.000
_cell.angle_alpha   90.00
_cell.angle_beta   90.00
_cell.angle_gamma   90.00
#
_symmetry.space_group_name_H-M   'P 1'
#
loop_
_entity.id
_entity.type
_entity.pdbx_description
1 polymer ?
#
loop_
_entity_poly.entity_id
_entity_poly.type
_entity_poly.pdbx_seq_one_letter_code
_entity_poly.pdbx_strand_id
1 'polypeptide(L)'
;MSTAKNQGGVRAHFSGHETFPLRQMWLKKAYDQAVDGRVLKSAFSDEGAIAAFGVGKNMVASIRHWALACGVMYESEQAFVFRGIAHEVLQDGGLDPYAESPSTAWLAHWQLAGRCVRSTTWHWLFNHVTAPTFTRQELEEPLARYARALDPKHRLSASTISRDLETCLRSYAPRVAGGSPEDFAEPLLGELGLLQEVHKGQYAFRRGPKASLHDGVFAYALVDFWNREAETQSSLAFETVAYAEGSPGRVFKLDEESVAQRLMTLSDFTGRKLAWTDSAGLRQVHRKPLSKEDIKNMIRRAYD
;
A
#
# COMPACT_ATOMS: atom_id res chain seq x y z
N MET A 1 -23.18 -0.29 -10.15
CA MET A 1 -22.25 0.60 -10.90
C MET A 1 -20.99 -0.19 -11.17
N SER A 2 -20.68 -0.33 -12.46
CA SER A 2 -19.77 -1.30 -13.09
C SER A 2 -18.42 -1.42 -12.39
N THR A 3 -18.19 -2.54 -11.70
CA THR A 3 -16.86 -3.08 -11.47
C THR A 3 -16.46 -3.75 -12.77
N ALA A 4 -15.68 -3.05 -13.59
CA ALA A 4 -14.99 -3.67 -14.71
C ALA A 4 -14.11 -4.79 -14.14
N LYS A 5 -14.62 -6.03 -14.21
CA LYS A 5 -13.81 -7.24 -14.05
C LYS A 5 -12.73 -7.14 -15.10
N ASN A 6 -11.52 -6.80 -14.66
CA ASN A 6 -10.35 -6.76 -15.51
C ASN A 6 -10.04 -8.22 -15.89
N GLN A 7 -10.58 -8.69 -17.02
CA GLN A 7 -10.31 -10.01 -17.59
C GLN A 7 -8.94 -10.05 -18.31
N GLY A 8 -7.93 -9.41 -17.74
CA GLY A 8 -6.53 -9.59 -18.11
C GLY A 8 -5.84 -10.26 -16.93
N GLY A 9 -5.12 -11.37 -17.16
CA GLY A 9 -4.33 -12.03 -16.12
C GLY A 9 -3.50 -11.02 -15.32
N VAL A 10 -3.30 -11.26 -14.03
CA VAL A 10 -2.57 -10.36 -13.13
C VAL A 10 -1.20 -10.08 -13.75
N ARG A 11 -1.01 -8.85 -14.24
CA ARG A 11 0.22 -8.48 -14.93
C ARG A 11 1.26 -8.08 -13.91
N ALA A 12 2.46 -8.64 -14.04
CA ALA A 12 3.58 -8.24 -13.19
C ALA A 12 3.99 -6.80 -13.55
N HIS A 13 3.98 -5.90 -12.58
CA HIS A 13 4.28 -4.47 -12.75
C HIS A 13 5.55 -4.10 -11.98
N PHE A 14 6.54 -3.63 -12.75
CA PHE A 14 7.85 -3.19 -12.28
C PHE A 14 8.16 -1.83 -12.90
N SER A 15 9.03 -1.05 -12.27
CA SER A 15 9.46 0.27 -12.71
C SER A 15 8.35 1.34 -12.73
N GLY A 16 8.66 2.52 -13.28
CA GLY A 16 7.78 3.69 -13.31
C GLY A 16 7.99 4.65 -12.13
N HIS A 17 8.55 4.17 -11.03
CA HIS A 17 8.99 4.99 -9.91
C HIS A 17 10.33 5.71 -10.17
N GLU A 18 10.98 5.48 -11.34
CA GLU A 18 12.26 6.12 -11.72
C GLU A 18 13.35 6.01 -10.63
N THR A 19 13.39 4.88 -9.91
CA THR A 19 14.27 4.62 -8.74
C THR A 19 14.09 5.52 -7.51
N PHE A 20 13.01 6.32 -7.49
CA PHE A 20 12.66 7.14 -6.33
C PHE A 20 11.61 6.45 -5.45
N PRO A 21 11.88 6.31 -4.14
CA PRO A 21 10.85 5.99 -3.15
C PRO A 21 9.73 7.04 -3.14
N LEU A 22 8.52 6.64 -2.72
CA LEU A 22 7.43 7.58 -2.50
C LEU A 22 7.81 8.57 -1.38
N ARG A 23 7.75 9.87 -1.69
CA ARG A 23 7.97 10.96 -0.73
C ARG A 23 6.64 11.52 -0.23
N GLN A 24 6.63 12.02 1.00
CA GLN A 24 5.42 12.49 1.70
C GLN A 24 4.51 13.39 0.85
N MET A 25 5.05 14.48 0.31
CA MET A 25 4.27 15.48 -0.45
C MET A 25 3.88 15.06 -1.88
N TRP A 26 4.33 13.90 -2.37
CA TRP A 26 4.13 13.55 -3.78
C TRP A 26 2.68 13.23 -4.13
N LEU A 27 1.95 12.58 -3.22
CA LEU A 27 0.52 12.33 -3.45
C LEU A 27 -0.28 13.64 -3.48
N LYS A 28 0.05 14.58 -2.59
CA LYS A 28 -0.50 15.94 -2.58
C LYS A 28 -0.18 16.69 -3.86
N LYS A 29 1.08 16.71 -4.31
CA LYS A 29 1.47 17.33 -5.59
C LYS A 29 0.69 16.79 -6.79
N ALA A 30 0.41 15.48 -6.83
CA ALA A 30 -0.44 14.90 -7.87
C ALA A 30 -1.89 15.38 -7.77
N TYR A 31 -2.41 15.44 -6.55
CA TYR A 31 -3.76 15.91 -6.26
C TYR A 31 -3.95 17.39 -6.61
N ASP A 32 -2.96 18.25 -6.35
CA ASP A 32 -3.04 19.70 -6.62
C ASP A 32 -3.10 20.05 -8.11
N GLN A 33 -2.80 19.11 -9.00
CA GLN A 33 -3.03 19.29 -10.43
C GLN A 33 -4.49 19.07 -10.84
N ALA A 34 -5.34 18.61 -9.91
CA ALA A 34 -6.71 18.24 -10.21
C ALA A 34 -7.63 19.47 -10.20
N VAL A 35 -8.46 19.56 -11.24
CA VAL A 35 -9.61 20.46 -11.30
C VAL A 35 -10.87 19.59 -11.24
N ASP A 36 -11.73 19.83 -10.25
CA ASP A 36 -12.92 19.03 -9.96
C ASP A 36 -12.62 17.51 -9.85
N GLY A 37 -11.50 17.18 -9.21
CA GLY A 37 -11.06 15.79 -9.02
C GLY A 37 -10.58 15.10 -10.30
N ARG A 38 -10.27 15.85 -11.36
CA ARG A 38 -9.75 15.32 -12.62
C ARG A 38 -8.43 15.99 -13.01
N VAL A 39 -7.49 15.20 -13.52
CA VAL A 39 -6.21 15.67 -14.07
C VAL A 39 -6.08 15.18 -15.50
N LEU A 40 -5.82 16.09 -16.45
CA LEU A 40 -5.52 15.68 -17.82
C LEU A 40 -4.24 14.85 -17.86
N LYS A 41 -4.20 13.79 -18.68
CA LYS A 41 -3.01 12.94 -18.75
C LYS A 41 -1.75 13.72 -19.16
N SER A 42 -1.94 14.78 -19.95
CA SER A 42 -0.88 15.67 -20.42
C SER A 42 -0.19 16.44 -19.29
N ALA A 43 -0.87 16.68 -18.15
CA ALA A 43 -0.30 17.37 -17.00
C ALA A 43 0.99 16.71 -16.46
N PHE A 44 1.19 15.40 -16.71
CA PHE A 44 2.38 14.66 -16.30
C PHE A 44 3.45 14.54 -17.41
N SER A 45 3.24 15.10 -18.59
CA SER A 45 4.13 14.97 -19.75
C SER A 45 4.46 16.29 -20.46
N ASP A 46 3.63 17.32 -20.28
CA ASP A 46 3.78 18.62 -20.96
C ASP A 46 5.04 19.35 -20.48
N GLU A 47 5.57 20.25 -21.30
CA GLU A 47 6.79 21.02 -20.99
C GLU A 47 6.65 21.83 -19.68
N GLY A 48 5.43 22.28 -19.37
CA GLY A 48 5.10 22.99 -18.13
C GLY A 48 5.04 22.11 -16.87
N ALA A 49 5.06 20.78 -16.99
CA ALA A 49 4.90 19.87 -15.85
C ALA A 49 6.01 20.04 -14.80
N ILE A 50 7.25 20.29 -15.23
CA ILE A 50 8.38 20.51 -14.31
C ILE A 50 8.11 21.73 -13.42
N ALA A 51 7.63 22.83 -14.00
CA ALA A 51 7.30 24.05 -13.27
C ALA A 51 6.08 23.83 -12.36
N ALA A 52 5.02 23.19 -12.86
CA ALA A 52 3.79 22.97 -12.11
C ALA A 52 3.97 22.08 -10.87
N PHE A 53 4.76 21.00 -10.98
CA PHE A 53 5.06 20.12 -9.86
C PHE A 53 6.24 20.61 -8.99
N GLY A 54 7.05 21.54 -9.52
CA GLY A 54 8.28 22.02 -8.88
C GLY A 54 9.29 20.90 -8.64
N VAL A 55 9.43 19.95 -9.57
CA VAL A 55 10.38 18.81 -9.50
C VAL A 55 10.90 18.44 -10.89
N GLY A 56 12.01 17.71 -10.96
CA GLY A 56 12.56 17.24 -12.23
C GLY A 56 11.65 16.25 -12.97
N LYS A 57 11.86 16.12 -14.30
CA LYS A 57 11.05 15.27 -15.21
C LYS A 57 10.84 13.83 -14.70
N ASN A 58 11.90 13.18 -14.22
CA ASN A 58 11.82 11.81 -13.72
C ASN A 58 10.99 11.71 -12.42
N MET A 59 11.04 12.74 -11.59
CA MET A 59 10.20 12.80 -10.38
C MET A 59 8.73 13.00 -10.74
N VAL A 60 8.39 13.76 -11.80
CA VAL A 60 7.00 13.86 -12.29
C VAL A 60 6.46 12.48 -12.71
N ALA A 61 7.26 11.70 -13.44
CA ALA A 61 6.90 10.33 -13.81
C ALA A 61 6.70 9.42 -12.58
N SER A 62 7.56 9.57 -11.57
CA SER A 62 7.47 8.84 -10.30
C SER A 62 6.24 9.24 -9.47
N ILE A 63 5.93 10.54 -9.37
CA ILE A 63 4.71 11.04 -8.72
C ILE A 63 3.46 10.41 -9.34
N ARG A 64 3.39 10.38 -10.68
CA ARG A 64 2.29 9.71 -11.40
C ARG A 64 2.22 8.23 -11.04
N HIS A 65 3.36 7.53 -11.06
CA HIS A 65 3.40 6.10 -10.72
C HIS A 65 2.86 5.86 -9.31
N TRP A 66 3.35 6.60 -8.31
CA TRP A 66 2.95 6.41 -6.93
C TRP A 66 1.48 6.78 -6.68
N ALA A 67 0.98 7.84 -7.31
CA ALA A 67 -0.43 8.21 -7.20
C ALA A 67 -1.36 7.10 -7.73
N LEU A 68 -0.98 6.43 -8.82
CA LEU A 68 -1.71 5.27 -9.34
C LEU A 68 -1.52 4.02 -8.47
N ALA A 69 -0.30 3.75 -8.02
CA ALA A 69 0.04 2.55 -7.23
C ALA A 69 -0.62 2.57 -5.85
N CYS A 70 -0.72 3.74 -5.22
CA CYS A 70 -1.40 3.93 -3.93
C CYS A 70 -2.93 4.05 -4.09
N GLY A 71 -3.48 3.95 -5.30
CA GLY A 71 -4.92 4.05 -5.55
C GLY A 71 -5.54 5.38 -5.11
N VAL A 72 -4.75 6.45 -5.07
CA VAL A 72 -5.28 7.81 -4.87
C VAL A 72 -5.79 8.39 -6.18
N MET A 73 -5.20 7.96 -7.29
CA MET A 73 -5.50 8.37 -8.64
C MET A 73 -5.84 7.15 -9.50
N TYR A 74 -6.87 7.26 -10.33
CA TYR A 74 -7.31 6.19 -11.23
C TYR A 74 -7.29 6.66 -12.68
N GLU A 75 -6.97 5.74 -13.59
CA GLU A 75 -6.97 6.04 -15.02
C GLU A 75 -8.38 5.91 -15.61
N SER A 76 -8.80 6.94 -16.34
CA SER A 76 -9.97 6.96 -17.23
C SER A 76 -9.50 7.18 -18.67
N GLU A 77 -10.41 7.12 -19.65
CA GLU A 77 -10.05 7.27 -21.08
C GLU A 77 -9.20 8.51 -21.36
N GLN A 78 -9.68 9.69 -20.98
CA GLN A 78 -9.04 10.97 -21.31
C GLN A 78 -8.32 11.66 -20.13
N ALA A 79 -8.50 11.17 -18.91
CA ALA A 79 -8.02 11.84 -17.71
C ALA A 79 -7.65 10.83 -16.62
N PHE A 80 -6.90 11.30 -15.64
CA PHE A 80 -6.83 10.69 -14.33
C PHE A 80 -7.91 11.28 -13.41
N VAL A 81 -8.40 10.48 -12.47
CA VAL A 81 -9.47 10.88 -11.55
C VAL A 81 -9.12 10.56 -10.10
N PHE A 82 -9.38 11.52 -9.22
CA PHE A 82 -9.33 11.38 -7.77
C PHE A 82 -10.75 11.25 -7.24
N ARG A 83 -11.04 10.21 -6.46
CA ARG A 83 -12.39 9.92 -5.97
C ARG A 83 -12.37 9.24 -4.61
N GLY A 84 -13.51 9.30 -3.92
CA GLY A 84 -13.71 8.60 -2.65
C GLY A 84 -12.80 9.14 -1.56
N ILE A 85 -12.26 8.23 -0.75
CA ILE A 85 -11.49 8.61 0.44
C ILE A 85 -10.20 9.37 0.11
N ALA A 86 -9.56 9.08 -1.04
CA ALA A 86 -8.33 9.77 -1.43
C ALA A 86 -8.55 11.28 -1.63
N HIS A 87 -9.71 11.66 -2.16
CA HIS A 87 -10.11 13.07 -2.27
C HIS A 87 -10.38 13.68 -0.89
N GLU A 88 -11.08 12.96 -0.02
CA GLU A 88 -11.38 13.42 1.35
C GLU A 88 -10.09 13.63 2.19
N VAL A 89 -9.05 12.83 1.96
CA VAL A 89 -7.75 12.94 2.62
C VAL A 89 -6.93 14.11 2.09
N LEU A 90 -6.74 14.21 0.76
CA LEU A 90 -5.72 15.09 0.14
C LEU A 90 -6.22 16.50 -0.23
N GLN A 91 -7.54 16.73 -0.22
CA GLN A 91 -8.09 18.08 -0.47
C GLN A 91 -7.63 19.08 0.58
N ASP A 92 -7.60 20.36 0.24
CA ASP A 92 -7.27 21.42 1.20
C ASP A 92 -8.28 21.43 2.35
N GLY A 93 -7.77 21.43 3.59
CA GLY A 93 -8.60 21.26 4.79
C GLY A 93 -9.23 19.87 4.96
N GLY A 94 -8.80 18.89 4.17
CA GLY A 94 -9.18 17.48 4.29
C GLY A 94 -8.55 16.79 5.50
N LEU A 95 -8.67 15.46 5.54
CA LEU A 95 -8.26 14.67 6.71
C LEU A 95 -6.75 14.69 6.96
N ASP A 96 -5.94 14.69 5.91
CA ASP A 96 -4.47 14.77 6.01
C ASP A 96 -3.87 15.24 4.67
N PRO A 97 -4.00 16.55 4.34
CA PRO A 97 -3.66 17.06 3.02
C PRO A 97 -2.17 16.91 2.67
N TYR A 98 -1.31 16.85 3.69
CA TYR A 98 0.14 16.81 3.57
C TYR A 98 0.75 15.44 3.89
N ALA A 99 -0.08 14.41 4.06
CA ALA A 99 0.34 13.04 4.36
C ALA A 99 1.25 12.95 5.61
N GLU A 100 0.94 13.73 6.64
CA GLU A 100 1.68 13.80 7.92
C GLU A 100 1.19 12.75 8.93
N SER A 101 -0.03 12.23 8.76
CA SER A 101 -0.56 11.20 9.62
C SER A 101 0.01 9.82 9.24
N PRO A 102 0.47 9.01 10.21
CA PRO A 102 0.85 7.63 9.97
C PRO A 102 -0.24 6.80 9.29
N SER A 103 -1.52 7.16 9.49
CA SER A 103 -2.65 6.52 8.83
C SER A 103 -2.56 6.63 7.30
N THR A 104 -2.07 7.74 6.76
CA THR A 104 -1.86 7.91 5.31
C THR A 104 -0.76 6.98 4.81
N ALA A 105 0.35 6.84 5.52
CA ALA A 105 1.40 5.90 5.16
C ALA A 105 0.93 4.44 5.27
N TRP A 106 0.15 4.08 6.29
CA TRP A 106 -0.44 2.75 6.42
C TRP A 106 -1.42 2.43 5.29
N LEU A 107 -2.25 3.39 4.87
CA LEU A 107 -3.14 3.23 3.72
C LEU A 107 -2.34 3.09 2.42
N ALA A 108 -1.31 3.90 2.20
CA ALA A 108 -0.43 3.75 1.04
C ALA A 108 0.23 2.36 1.03
N HIS A 109 0.74 1.90 2.17
CA HIS A 109 1.30 0.57 2.30
C HIS A 109 0.29 -0.54 1.99
N TRP A 110 -0.95 -0.45 2.50
CA TRP A 110 -2.01 -1.41 2.19
C TRP A 110 -2.27 -1.52 0.69
N GLN A 111 -2.29 -0.38 -0.01
CA GLN A 111 -2.52 -0.33 -1.46
C GLN A 111 -1.38 -1.01 -2.22
N LEU A 112 -0.14 -0.77 -1.79
CA LEU A 112 1.06 -1.32 -2.44
C LEU A 112 1.26 -2.81 -2.17
N ALA A 113 1.14 -3.23 -0.91
CA ALA A 113 1.50 -4.57 -0.45
C ALA A 113 0.29 -5.51 -0.28
N GLY A 114 -0.93 -4.99 -0.19
CA GLY A 114 -2.17 -5.77 -0.06
C GLY A 114 -3.01 -5.85 -1.32
N ARG A 115 -3.14 -4.75 -2.09
CA ARG A 115 -3.92 -4.74 -3.35
C ARG A 115 -3.11 -4.95 -4.63
N CYS A 116 -1.83 -4.55 -4.64
CA CYS A 116 -0.90 -4.82 -5.74
C CYS A 116 -1.36 -4.34 -7.12
N VAL A 117 -1.75 -3.06 -7.28
CA VAL A 117 -2.18 -2.55 -8.60
C VAL A 117 -0.99 -2.29 -9.54
N ARG A 118 0.11 -1.71 -9.02
CA ARG A 118 1.32 -1.34 -9.80
C ARG A 118 2.60 -1.51 -8.97
N SER A 119 2.64 -2.56 -8.16
CA SER A 119 3.59 -2.66 -7.04
C SER A 119 3.97 -4.10 -6.74
N THR A 120 4.26 -4.90 -7.77
CA THR A 120 4.49 -6.35 -7.64
C THR A 120 5.60 -6.68 -6.65
N THR A 121 6.70 -5.93 -6.62
CA THR A 121 7.79 -6.15 -5.66
C THR A 121 7.38 -5.88 -4.21
N TRP A 122 6.54 -4.86 -3.95
CA TRP A 122 6.04 -4.55 -2.61
C TRP A 122 5.13 -5.66 -2.10
N HIS A 123 4.16 -6.06 -2.92
CA HIS A 123 3.28 -7.19 -2.61
C HIS A 123 4.09 -8.47 -2.36
N TRP A 124 5.03 -8.78 -3.24
CA TRP A 124 5.86 -9.97 -3.11
C TRP A 124 6.71 -9.95 -1.84
N LEU A 125 7.41 -8.84 -1.57
CA LEU A 125 8.27 -8.68 -0.40
C LEU A 125 7.50 -8.94 0.90
N PHE A 126 6.33 -8.33 1.06
CA PHE A 126 5.55 -8.46 2.29
C PHE A 126 4.79 -9.77 2.40
N ASN A 127 4.45 -10.42 1.28
CA ASN A 127 3.65 -11.63 1.33
C ASN A 127 4.41 -12.95 1.18
N HIS A 128 5.59 -12.94 0.55
CA HIS A 128 6.31 -14.16 0.17
C HIS A 128 7.70 -14.30 0.82
N VAL A 129 8.30 -13.20 1.29
CA VAL A 129 9.60 -13.28 1.98
C VAL A 129 9.39 -13.66 3.45
N THR A 130 9.79 -14.89 3.78
CA THR A 130 9.65 -15.48 5.13
C THR A 130 10.97 -15.55 5.91
N ALA A 131 12.12 -15.39 5.25
CA ALA A 131 13.43 -15.43 5.88
C ALA A 131 13.52 -14.44 7.06
N PRO A 132 14.12 -14.82 8.20
CA PRO A 132 14.28 -13.93 9.36
C PRO A 132 15.09 -12.68 9.03
N THR A 133 16.16 -12.86 8.25
CA THR A 133 16.98 -11.81 7.67
C THR A 133 17.22 -12.10 6.19
N PHE A 134 17.46 -11.05 5.40
CA PHE A 134 17.73 -11.16 3.96
C PHE A 134 18.51 -9.95 3.44
N THR A 135 19.22 -10.15 2.35
CA THR A 135 19.89 -9.10 1.57
C THR A 135 19.17 -8.87 0.25
N ARG A 136 19.40 -7.72 -0.39
CA ARG A 136 18.82 -7.45 -1.72
C ARG A 136 19.18 -8.51 -2.76
N GLN A 137 20.44 -8.96 -2.76
CA GLN A 137 20.96 -9.92 -3.75
C GLN A 137 20.28 -11.29 -3.63
N GLU A 138 20.03 -11.76 -2.40
CA GLU A 138 19.32 -13.02 -2.14
C GLU A 138 17.88 -13.00 -2.65
N LEU A 139 17.26 -11.82 -2.75
CA LEU A 139 15.88 -11.66 -3.21
C LEU A 139 15.73 -11.55 -4.74
N GLU A 140 16.80 -11.29 -5.49
CA GLU A 140 16.71 -11.02 -6.94
C GLU A 140 16.15 -12.22 -7.72
N GLU A 141 16.73 -13.41 -7.58
CA GLU A 141 16.27 -14.61 -8.31
C GLU A 141 14.89 -15.11 -7.83
N PRO A 142 14.58 -15.17 -6.52
CA PRO A 142 13.23 -15.48 -6.04
C PRO A 142 12.15 -14.54 -6.61
N LEU A 143 12.39 -13.24 -6.63
CA LEU A 143 11.44 -12.28 -7.21
C LEU A 143 11.34 -12.44 -8.73
N ALA A 144 12.45 -12.67 -9.43
CA ALA A 144 12.44 -12.92 -10.87
C ALA A 144 11.66 -14.19 -11.24
N ARG A 145 11.72 -15.25 -10.41
CA ARG A 145 10.89 -16.45 -10.57
C ARG A 145 9.42 -16.15 -10.33
N TYR A 146 9.08 -15.42 -9.28
CA TYR A 146 7.71 -15.00 -8.99
C TYR A 146 7.12 -14.19 -10.16
N ALA A 147 7.86 -13.20 -10.66
CA ALA A 147 7.44 -12.36 -11.78
C ALA A 147 7.19 -13.17 -13.06
N ARG A 148 8.07 -14.12 -13.37
CA ARG A 148 7.92 -15.04 -14.52
C ARG A 148 6.71 -15.96 -14.37
N ALA A 149 6.40 -16.42 -13.16
CA ALA A 149 5.22 -17.24 -12.92
C ALA A 149 3.93 -16.42 -13.07
N LEU A 150 3.96 -15.16 -12.64
CA LEU A 150 2.82 -14.24 -12.70
C LEU A 150 2.50 -13.77 -14.13
N ASP A 151 3.53 -13.38 -14.89
CA ASP A 151 3.41 -12.95 -16.29
C ASP A 151 4.51 -13.60 -17.16
N PRO A 152 4.30 -14.85 -17.62
CA PRO A 152 5.31 -15.60 -18.38
C PRO A 152 5.74 -14.95 -19.70
N LYS A 153 4.90 -14.07 -20.25
CA LYS A 153 5.17 -13.36 -21.51
C LYS A 153 6.04 -12.14 -21.32
N HIS A 154 6.14 -11.61 -20.09
CA HIS A 154 6.91 -10.42 -19.79
C HIS A 154 8.28 -10.77 -19.19
N ARG A 155 9.31 -10.73 -20.04
CA ARG A 155 10.70 -10.97 -19.60
C ARG A 155 11.31 -9.69 -19.05
N LEU A 156 11.56 -9.69 -17.74
CA LEU A 156 12.23 -8.59 -17.05
C LEU A 156 13.74 -8.79 -17.06
N SER A 157 14.50 -7.69 -17.21
CA SER A 157 15.95 -7.74 -17.07
C SER A 157 16.35 -7.88 -15.59
N ALA A 158 17.52 -8.49 -15.32
CA ALA A 158 18.07 -8.52 -13.96
C ALA A 158 18.22 -7.11 -13.37
N SER A 159 18.63 -6.13 -14.19
CA SER A 159 18.75 -4.73 -13.76
C SER A 159 17.42 -4.10 -13.36
N THR A 160 16.31 -4.50 -13.98
CA THR A 160 14.96 -4.04 -13.63
C THR A 160 14.57 -4.56 -12.26
N ILE A 161 14.68 -5.87 -12.04
CA ILE A 161 14.40 -6.53 -10.76
C ILE A 161 15.25 -5.92 -9.63
N SER A 162 16.54 -5.75 -9.89
CA SER A 162 17.51 -5.20 -8.95
C SER A 162 17.15 -3.77 -8.51
N ARG A 163 16.79 -2.89 -9.46
CA ARG A 163 16.38 -1.50 -9.18
C ARG A 163 15.03 -1.42 -8.46
N ASP A 164 14.08 -2.29 -8.80
CA ASP A 164 12.77 -2.35 -8.16
C ASP A 164 12.91 -2.75 -6.68
N LEU A 165 13.69 -3.80 -6.41
CA LEU A 165 14.03 -4.24 -5.06
C LEU A 165 14.76 -3.16 -4.27
N GLU A 166 15.78 -2.52 -4.84
CA GLU A 166 16.48 -1.42 -4.18
C GLU A 166 15.53 -0.28 -3.80
N THR A 167 14.63 0.11 -4.71
CA THR A 167 13.64 1.16 -4.42
C THR A 167 12.64 0.72 -3.35
N CYS A 168 12.22 -0.54 -3.39
CA CYS A 168 11.33 -1.13 -2.39
C CYS A 168 11.97 -1.12 -1.00
N LEU A 169 13.19 -1.61 -0.86
CA LEU A 169 13.92 -1.61 0.41
C LEU A 169 14.16 -0.18 0.92
N ARG A 170 14.60 0.73 0.06
CA ARG A 170 14.80 2.15 0.40
C ARG A 170 13.51 2.86 0.81
N SER A 171 12.34 2.37 0.38
CA SER A 171 11.06 2.96 0.78
C SER A 171 10.73 2.72 2.25
N TYR A 172 11.25 1.64 2.84
CA TYR A 172 10.98 1.26 4.24
C TYR A 172 12.18 1.43 5.16
N ALA A 173 13.40 1.30 4.63
CA ALA A 173 14.65 1.45 5.34
C ALA A 173 15.53 2.47 4.58
N PRO A 174 15.29 3.79 4.78
CA PRO A 174 16.12 4.81 4.16
C PRO A 174 17.57 4.70 4.63
N ARG A 175 18.51 5.08 3.75
CA ARG A 175 19.94 5.04 4.07
C ARG A 175 20.27 6.12 5.10
N VAL A 176 20.92 5.74 6.20
CA VAL A 176 21.30 6.67 7.28
C VAL A 176 22.50 7.56 6.91
N ALA A 177 23.27 7.23 5.85
CA ALA A 177 24.43 8.02 5.45
C ALA A 177 24.77 7.95 3.93
N GLY A 178 25.38 9.03 3.41
CA GLY A 178 26.14 9.04 2.15
C GLY A 178 25.38 9.31 0.85
N GLY A 179 24.24 10.03 0.90
CA GLY A 179 23.42 10.37 -0.26
C GLY A 179 23.58 11.80 -0.78
N SER A 180 23.04 12.07 -1.97
CA SER A 180 22.86 13.44 -2.49
C SER A 180 21.80 14.20 -1.66
N PRO A 181 21.73 15.56 -1.68
CA PRO A 181 20.65 16.34 -1.04
C PRO A 181 19.23 15.80 -1.33
N GLU A 182 19.00 15.25 -2.52
CA GLU A 182 17.72 14.65 -2.91
C GLU A 182 17.45 13.28 -2.25
N ASP A 183 18.49 12.58 -1.80
CA ASP A 183 18.39 11.30 -1.08
C ASP A 183 18.06 11.48 0.41
N PHE A 184 18.11 12.71 0.93
CA PHE A 184 17.74 13.02 2.33
C PHE A 184 16.24 13.23 2.53
N ALA A 185 15.45 13.30 1.46
CA ALA A 185 14.00 13.36 1.62
C ALA A 185 13.50 12.01 2.15
N GLU A 186 13.00 12.02 3.39
CA GLU A 186 12.52 10.81 4.05
C GLU A 186 11.35 10.20 3.25
N PRO A 187 11.43 8.90 2.89
CA PRO A 187 10.33 8.20 2.24
C PRO A 187 9.12 8.13 3.15
N LEU A 188 7.92 8.33 2.60
CA LEU A 188 6.65 8.26 3.35
C LEU A 188 6.51 6.94 4.12
N LEU A 189 6.98 5.84 3.55
CA LEU A 189 6.81 4.50 4.13
C LEU A 189 7.89 4.15 5.17
N GLY A 190 8.91 5.00 5.34
CA GLY A 190 10.00 4.80 6.30
C GLY A 190 9.52 4.91 7.75
N GLU A 191 8.57 5.80 8.02
CA GLU A 191 8.02 6.03 9.37
C GLU A 191 7.27 4.81 9.94
N LEU A 192 6.80 3.91 9.07
CA LEU A 192 6.05 2.71 9.48
C LEU A 192 6.91 1.73 10.27
N GLY A 193 8.23 1.81 10.13
CA GLY A 193 9.18 0.95 10.84
C GLY A 193 8.99 -0.54 10.55
N LEU A 194 8.44 -0.90 9.39
CA LEU A 194 8.15 -2.29 9.02
C LEU A 194 9.41 -3.10 8.69
N LEU A 195 10.47 -2.42 8.23
CA LEU A 195 11.74 -3.01 7.86
C LEU A 195 12.87 -2.32 8.65
N GLN A 196 13.84 -3.09 9.11
CA GLN A 196 15.05 -2.56 9.75
C GLN A 196 16.29 -3.14 9.08
N GLU A 197 17.31 -2.30 8.91
CA GLU A 197 18.65 -2.74 8.54
C GLU A 197 19.38 -3.20 9.81
N VAL A 198 19.61 -4.52 9.94
CA VAL A 198 20.26 -5.12 11.12
C VAL A 198 21.78 -5.12 11.00
N HIS A 199 22.28 -5.23 9.77
CA HIS A 199 23.66 -5.03 9.37
C HIS A 199 23.66 -4.33 8.01
N LYS A 200 24.77 -3.72 7.62
CA LYS A 200 24.88 -3.02 6.33
C LYS A 200 24.45 -3.93 5.16
N GLY A 201 23.36 -3.58 4.49
CA GLY A 201 22.76 -4.31 3.37
C GLY A 201 21.95 -5.56 3.74
N GLN A 202 21.74 -5.83 5.03
CA GLN A 202 20.95 -6.94 5.54
C GLN A 202 19.75 -6.43 6.35
N TYR A 203 18.57 -6.90 5.99
CA TYR A 203 17.30 -6.41 6.49
C TYR A 203 16.53 -7.50 7.23
N ALA A 204 15.65 -7.07 8.14
CA ALA A 204 14.68 -7.91 8.83
C ALA A 204 13.34 -7.18 8.94
N PHE A 205 12.22 -7.92 8.89
CA PHE A 205 10.90 -7.34 9.19
C PHE A 205 10.71 -7.18 10.70
N ARG A 206 10.14 -6.04 11.12
CA ARG A 206 9.65 -5.87 12.50
C ARG A 206 8.26 -6.47 12.64
N ARG A 207 8.20 -7.72 13.14
CA ARG A 207 6.94 -8.41 13.40
C ARG A 207 6.37 -8.05 14.78
N GLY A 208 5.06 -8.10 14.90
CA GLY A 208 4.34 -7.86 16.16
C GLY A 208 3.55 -6.56 16.19
N PRO A 209 3.30 -5.97 17.36
CA PRO A 209 2.37 -4.85 17.49
C PRO A 209 2.86 -3.62 16.71
N LYS A 210 1.89 -2.84 16.23
CA LYS A 210 2.11 -1.61 15.45
C LYS A 210 1.36 -0.46 16.10
N ALA A 211 2.03 0.28 16.98
CA ALA A 211 1.40 1.34 17.76
C ALA A 211 0.81 2.46 16.89
N SER A 212 1.46 2.80 15.76
CA SER A 212 0.97 3.81 14.82
C SER A 212 -0.12 3.30 13.86
N LEU A 213 -0.44 2.00 13.84
CA LEU A 213 -1.49 1.46 13.00
C LEU A 213 -2.83 1.61 13.71
N HIS A 214 -3.62 2.57 13.27
CA HIS A 214 -4.96 2.83 13.81
C HIS A 214 -5.95 1.70 13.47
N ASP A 215 -6.89 1.40 14.38
CA ASP A 215 -7.90 0.35 14.20
C ASP A 215 -8.82 0.61 13.00
N GLY A 216 -9.04 1.87 12.66
CA GLY A 216 -9.76 2.28 11.45
C GLY A 216 -9.10 1.81 10.15
N VAL A 217 -7.77 1.92 10.05
CA VAL A 217 -7.02 1.44 8.88
C VAL A 217 -7.02 -0.09 8.84
N PHE A 218 -6.85 -0.74 9.98
CA PHE A 218 -6.91 -2.20 10.07
C PHE A 218 -8.31 -2.74 9.69
N ALA A 219 -9.38 -2.13 10.20
CA ALA A 219 -10.76 -2.50 9.87
C ALA A 219 -11.05 -2.32 8.38
N TYR A 220 -10.62 -1.20 7.79
CA TYR A 220 -10.72 -0.96 6.36
C TYR A 220 -10.00 -2.04 5.56
N ALA A 221 -8.74 -2.33 5.90
CA ALA A 221 -7.94 -3.35 5.22
C ALA A 221 -8.58 -4.74 5.31
N LEU A 222 -9.11 -5.11 6.47
CA LEU A 222 -9.82 -6.37 6.66
C LEU A 222 -11.05 -6.46 5.75
N VAL A 223 -11.88 -5.42 5.69
CA VAL A 223 -13.09 -5.41 4.86
C VAL A 223 -12.72 -5.41 3.37
N ASP A 224 -11.70 -4.64 2.97
CA ASP A 224 -11.21 -4.61 1.59
C ASP A 224 -10.68 -5.98 1.15
N PHE A 225 -9.89 -6.64 2.00
CA PHE A 225 -9.41 -8.00 1.77
C PHE A 225 -10.57 -9.00 1.68
N TRP A 226 -11.49 -8.96 2.64
CA TRP A 226 -12.66 -9.85 2.67
C TRP A 226 -13.52 -9.71 1.41
N ASN A 227 -13.78 -8.48 0.97
CA ASN A 227 -14.56 -8.25 -0.25
C ASN A 227 -13.89 -8.80 -1.51
N ARG A 228 -12.56 -8.94 -1.53
CA ARG A 228 -11.84 -9.52 -2.67
C ARG A 228 -11.80 -11.04 -2.62
N GLU A 229 -11.54 -11.61 -1.46
CA GLU A 229 -11.34 -13.06 -1.31
C GLU A 229 -12.65 -13.85 -1.10
N ALA A 230 -13.64 -13.25 -0.46
CA ALA A 230 -14.81 -13.96 0.06
C ALA A 230 -16.06 -13.07 0.17
N GLU A 231 -16.38 -12.31 -0.88
CA GLU A 231 -17.47 -11.32 -0.92
C GLU A 231 -18.84 -11.87 -0.49
N THR A 232 -19.10 -13.17 -0.64
CA THR A 232 -20.38 -13.79 -0.27
C THR A 232 -20.40 -14.41 1.12
N GLN A 233 -19.25 -14.54 1.79
CA GLN A 233 -19.15 -15.20 3.09
C GLN A 233 -19.49 -14.25 4.24
N SER A 234 -20.19 -14.75 5.25
CA SER A 234 -20.51 -14.00 6.48
C SER A 234 -19.48 -14.16 7.59
N SER A 235 -18.55 -15.11 7.47
CA SER A 235 -17.40 -15.26 8.37
C SER A 235 -16.08 -15.47 7.63
N LEU A 236 -14.96 -15.16 8.28
CA LEU A 236 -13.60 -15.51 7.88
C LEU A 236 -12.86 -16.14 9.05
N ALA A 237 -12.13 -17.22 8.77
CA ALA A 237 -11.24 -17.86 9.73
C ALA A 237 -10.08 -16.92 10.12
N PHE A 238 -9.62 -17.04 11.37
CA PHE A 238 -8.47 -16.29 11.86
C PHE A 238 -7.23 -16.47 11.00
N GLU A 239 -6.96 -17.71 10.59
CA GLU A 239 -5.80 -18.09 9.79
C GLU A 239 -5.79 -17.36 8.44
N THR A 240 -6.96 -17.13 7.86
CA THR A 240 -7.11 -16.35 6.63
C THR A 240 -6.72 -14.89 6.87
N VAL A 241 -7.17 -14.28 7.97
CA VAL A 241 -6.83 -12.89 8.32
C VAL A 241 -5.35 -12.75 8.69
N ALA A 242 -4.79 -13.72 9.41
CA ALA A 242 -3.44 -13.68 9.92
C ALA A 242 -2.38 -14.01 8.85
N TYR A 243 -2.66 -15.00 7.98
CA TYR A 243 -1.61 -15.57 7.12
C TYR A 243 -1.95 -15.69 5.65
N ALA A 244 -3.17 -15.43 5.17
CA ALA A 244 -3.38 -15.52 3.72
C ALA A 244 -2.53 -14.48 2.97
N GLU A 245 -2.21 -14.77 1.71
CA GLU A 245 -1.57 -13.77 0.85
C GLU A 245 -2.47 -12.53 0.71
N GLY A 246 -1.90 -11.34 0.92
CA GLY A 246 -2.61 -10.07 0.90
C GLY A 246 -3.46 -9.79 2.14
N SER A 247 -3.40 -10.64 3.17
CA SER A 247 -4.18 -10.45 4.40
C SER A 247 -3.62 -9.34 5.30
N PRO A 248 -4.44 -8.71 6.17
CA PRO A 248 -3.96 -7.67 7.09
C PRO A 248 -2.82 -8.13 8.00
N GLY A 249 -2.87 -9.37 8.52
CA GLY A 249 -1.80 -9.89 9.38
C GLY A 249 -0.46 -9.96 8.67
N ARG A 250 -0.46 -10.47 7.44
CA ARG A 250 0.73 -10.62 6.61
C ARG A 250 1.27 -9.29 6.10
N VAL A 251 0.39 -8.42 5.59
CA VAL A 251 0.76 -7.12 5.04
C VAL A 251 1.33 -6.21 6.12
N PHE A 252 0.65 -6.06 7.26
CA PHE A 252 1.11 -5.19 8.35
C PHE A 252 2.17 -5.83 9.25
N LYS A 253 2.61 -7.06 8.95
CA LYS A 253 3.60 -7.82 9.73
C LYS A 253 3.21 -7.90 11.21
N LEU A 254 1.96 -8.27 11.48
CA LEU A 254 1.46 -8.51 12.83
C LEU A 254 1.78 -9.96 13.24
N ASP A 255 2.02 -10.19 14.53
CA ASP A 255 1.99 -11.54 15.09
C ASP A 255 0.54 -11.93 15.44
N GLU A 256 0.33 -13.20 15.79
CA GLU A 256 -1.00 -13.73 16.06
C GLU A 256 -1.73 -13.00 17.18
N GLU A 257 -1.00 -12.66 18.24
CA GLU A 257 -1.53 -11.92 19.38
C GLU A 257 -2.01 -10.54 18.95
N SER A 258 -1.21 -9.83 18.15
CA SER A 258 -1.58 -8.51 17.62
C SER A 258 -2.80 -8.57 16.68
N VAL A 259 -2.90 -9.61 15.85
CA VAL A 259 -4.11 -9.80 15.01
C VAL A 259 -5.33 -10.08 15.91
N ALA A 260 -5.22 -11.00 16.86
CA ALA A 260 -6.32 -11.36 17.76
C ALA A 260 -6.81 -10.15 18.56
N GLN A 261 -5.88 -9.39 19.15
CA GLN A 261 -6.20 -8.20 19.93
C GLN A 261 -6.97 -7.16 19.11
N ARG A 262 -6.55 -6.90 17.86
CA ARG A 262 -7.27 -6.00 16.96
C ARG A 262 -8.65 -6.54 16.60
N LEU A 263 -8.77 -7.84 16.31
CA LEU A 263 -10.06 -8.44 16.00
C LEU A 263 -11.04 -8.35 17.18
N MET A 264 -10.55 -8.43 18.42
CA MET A 264 -11.36 -8.22 19.62
C MET A 264 -11.88 -6.78 19.74
N THR A 265 -11.08 -5.77 19.40
CA THR A 265 -11.50 -4.34 19.47
C THR A 265 -12.46 -3.95 18.34
N LEU A 266 -12.47 -4.68 17.22
CA LEU A 266 -13.34 -4.38 16.07
C LEU A 266 -14.84 -4.36 16.38
N SER A 267 -15.30 -5.17 17.35
CA SER A 267 -16.72 -5.20 17.71
C SER A 267 -17.20 -3.84 18.20
N ASP A 268 -16.49 -3.26 19.16
CA ASP A 268 -16.87 -1.95 19.70
C ASP A 268 -16.58 -0.85 18.69
N PHE A 269 -15.45 -0.93 17.98
CA PHE A 269 -15.09 0.02 16.95
C PHE A 269 -16.14 0.09 15.83
N THR A 270 -16.70 -1.03 15.38
CA THR A 270 -17.62 -1.06 14.23
C THR A 270 -19.10 -1.07 14.61
N GLY A 271 -19.43 -0.87 15.89
CA GLY A 271 -20.82 -0.96 16.36
C GLY A 271 -21.41 -2.36 16.14
N ARG A 272 -20.60 -3.40 16.38
CA ARG A 272 -20.94 -4.83 16.23
C ARG A 272 -21.25 -5.25 14.78
N LYS A 273 -20.68 -4.55 13.79
CA LYS A 273 -20.76 -4.94 12.37
C LYS A 273 -19.68 -5.95 11.99
N LEU A 274 -18.51 -5.86 12.60
CA LEU A 274 -17.48 -6.89 12.60
C LEU A 274 -17.39 -7.45 14.02
N ALA A 275 -17.47 -8.77 14.19
CA ALA A 275 -17.45 -9.38 15.51
C ALA A 275 -16.52 -10.59 15.52
N TRP A 276 -15.57 -10.60 16.44
CA TRP A 276 -14.70 -11.73 16.68
C TRP A 276 -15.38 -12.77 17.57
N THR A 277 -15.20 -14.05 17.25
CA THR A 277 -15.58 -15.17 18.11
C THR A 277 -14.43 -16.13 18.24
N ASP A 278 -14.16 -16.54 19.48
CA ASP A 278 -13.24 -17.61 19.82
C ASP A 278 -13.98 -18.58 20.76
N SER A 279 -14.51 -19.67 20.19
CA SER A 279 -15.31 -20.63 20.93
C SER A 279 -15.02 -22.05 20.45
N ALA A 280 -14.73 -22.95 21.39
CA ALA A 280 -14.46 -24.36 21.12
C ALA A 280 -13.38 -24.59 20.03
N GLY A 281 -12.34 -23.75 20.00
CA GLY A 281 -11.25 -23.82 19.02
C GLY A 281 -11.57 -23.24 17.65
N LEU A 282 -12.80 -22.74 17.43
CA LEU A 282 -13.18 -22.05 16.20
C LEU A 282 -12.98 -20.55 16.36
N ARG A 283 -11.91 -20.05 15.75
CA ARG A 283 -11.47 -18.65 15.76
C ARG A 283 -11.84 -17.98 14.44
N GLN A 284 -12.79 -17.04 14.48
CA GLN A 284 -13.32 -16.41 13.26
C GLN A 284 -13.86 -15.00 13.51
N VAL A 285 -13.84 -14.18 12.46
CA VAL A 285 -14.52 -12.90 12.41
C VAL A 285 -15.81 -13.08 11.64
N HIS A 286 -16.90 -12.49 12.12
CA HIS A 286 -18.19 -12.41 11.44
C HIS A 286 -18.43 -11.00 10.96
N ARG A 287 -19.08 -10.85 9.80
CA ARG A 287 -19.52 -9.55 9.31
C ARG A 287 -21.02 -9.50 9.08
N LYS A 288 -21.61 -8.36 9.42
CA LYS A 288 -22.93 -7.93 8.99
C LYS A 288 -22.81 -7.09 7.71
N PRO A 289 -23.92 -6.81 7.01
CA PRO A 289 -23.90 -5.89 5.88
C PRO A 289 -23.24 -4.55 6.24
N LEU A 290 -22.26 -4.15 5.43
CA LEU A 290 -21.54 -2.88 5.56
C LEU A 290 -21.91 -1.99 4.38
N SER A 291 -22.34 -0.76 4.68
CA SER A 291 -22.53 0.27 3.66
C SER A 291 -21.20 0.87 3.23
N LYS A 292 -21.18 1.57 2.09
CA LYS A 292 -20.01 2.35 1.67
C LYS A 292 -19.63 3.41 2.70
N GLU A 293 -20.61 3.97 3.40
CA GLU A 293 -20.39 4.99 4.41
C GLU A 293 -19.74 4.42 5.67
N ASP A 294 -20.10 3.20 6.06
CA ASP A 294 -19.44 2.50 7.16
C ASP A 294 -17.94 2.33 6.89
N ILE A 295 -17.61 1.91 5.67
CA ILE A 295 -16.21 1.70 5.25
C ILE A 295 -15.45 3.04 5.23
N LYS A 296 -16.08 4.12 4.75
CA LYS A 296 -15.48 5.46 4.80
C LYS A 296 -15.24 5.94 6.23
N ASN A 297 -16.20 5.72 7.12
CA ASN A 297 -16.10 6.10 8.53
C ASN A 297 -15.00 5.34 9.27
N MET A 298 -14.68 4.10 8.87
CA MET A 298 -13.49 3.40 9.39
C MET A 298 -12.21 4.20 9.11
N ILE A 299 -12.08 4.73 7.89
CA ILE A 299 -10.90 5.51 7.51
C ILE A 299 -10.92 6.90 8.15
N ARG A 300 -12.04 7.62 8.14
CA ARG A 300 -12.13 8.97 8.75
C ARG A 300 -11.68 8.96 10.21
N ARG A 301 -12.14 7.97 10.98
CA ARG A 301 -11.74 7.79 12.37
C ARG A 301 -10.27 7.50 12.59
N ALA A 302 -9.50 7.16 11.55
CA ALA A 302 -8.06 7.02 11.63
C ALA A 302 -7.31 8.36 11.54
N TYR A 303 -8.02 9.46 11.34
CA TYR A 303 -7.52 10.83 11.30
C TYR A 303 -8.12 11.71 12.40
N ASP A 304 -8.95 11.13 13.28
CA ASP A 304 -9.50 11.80 14.46
C ASP A 304 -8.52 11.77 15.65
#